data_AF-A0A1I5HR51-F1
#
_entry.id   AF-A0A1I5HR51-F1
#
_cell.length_a   1.000
_cell.length_b   1.000
_cell.length_c   1.000
_cell.angle_alpha   90.00
_cell.angle_beta   90.00
_cell.angle_gamma   90.00
#
_symmetry.space_group_name_H-M   'P 1'
#
loop_
_entity.id
_entity.type
_entity.pdbx_description
1 polymer ?
#
loop_
_entity_poly.entity_id
_entity_poly.type
_entity_poly.pdbx_seq_one_letter_code
_entity_poly.pdbx_strand_id
1 'polypeptide(L)'
;MSSSRRRFAVVGAALALAVPLAVNSAHAETADAAAKSYTAAQVLAGVKKNSTDANKVNSKPHINTMTRAKNVNVYQVAKGVYAYGSGLAVDTDGSDPDPDPDHQGSTTFKDSNGKSLGAHHVPFYVLGDDCYDKKSPCPHFFYKEHGIKGRQFALIFYKSKVIGAIFGDTQTANDQDTSDNDSRELGEASVKAASLLGMNSSGTDGGVDNGVTVVIFSGSDWVVNGTNSNLNATAQGMVTKALDSLGASMGI
;
A
#
# COMPACT_ATOMS: atom_id res chain seq x y z
N MET A 1 -33.07 -51.23 81.00
CA MET A 1 -32.55 -51.52 79.65
C MET A 1 -32.61 -50.24 78.84
N SER A 2 -31.46 -49.84 78.29
CA SER A 2 -31.27 -48.61 77.51
C SER A 2 -32.08 -48.63 76.21
N SER A 3 -32.69 -47.51 75.81
CA SER A 3 -32.40 -46.92 74.50
C SER A 3 -33.11 -45.57 74.33
N SER A 4 -32.31 -44.59 73.92
CA SER A 4 -32.63 -43.18 73.72
C SER A 4 -33.18 -42.95 72.31
N ARG A 5 -34.18 -42.08 72.12
CA ARG A 5 -34.54 -41.53 70.80
C ARG A 5 -34.44 -40.02 70.77
N ARG A 6 -33.78 -39.57 69.69
CA ARG A 6 -33.28 -38.23 69.41
C ARG A 6 -34.36 -37.27 68.91
N ARG A 7 -34.04 -36.00 69.17
CA ARG A 7 -34.61 -34.70 68.77
C ARG A 7 -34.70 -34.58 67.23
N PHE A 8 -35.45 -33.66 66.61
CA PHE A 8 -35.23 -32.21 66.59
C PHE A 8 -36.38 -31.44 65.89
N ALA A 9 -36.44 -30.15 66.21
CA ALA A 9 -37.51 -29.20 65.95
C ALA A 9 -37.45 -28.53 64.57
N VAL A 10 -38.62 -28.06 64.12
CA VAL A 10 -38.87 -27.23 62.94
C VAL A 10 -38.91 -25.76 63.35
N VAL A 11 -38.22 -24.86 62.64
CA VAL A 11 -38.58 -23.43 62.57
C VAL A 11 -38.26 -22.91 61.16
N GLY A 12 -39.26 -22.25 60.55
CA GLY A 12 -39.20 -21.68 59.21
C GLY A 12 -38.48 -20.33 59.12
N ALA A 13 -38.17 -19.93 57.89
CA ALA A 13 -37.59 -18.63 57.57
C ALA A 13 -38.43 -17.93 56.49
N ALA A 14 -38.77 -16.67 56.75
CA ALA A 14 -39.53 -15.77 55.89
C ALA A 14 -38.64 -15.17 54.79
N LEU A 15 -39.23 -14.98 53.61
CA LEU A 15 -38.60 -14.44 52.41
C LEU A 15 -38.70 -12.91 52.41
N ALA A 16 -37.58 -12.19 52.45
CA ALA A 16 -37.51 -10.75 52.26
C ALA A 16 -36.94 -10.43 50.86
N LEU A 17 -37.70 -9.69 50.05
CA LEU A 17 -37.29 -9.17 48.75
C LEU A 17 -36.42 -7.92 48.93
N ALA A 18 -35.14 -7.99 48.58
CA ALA A 18 -34.24 -6.85 48.48
C ALA A 18 -34.16 -6.37 47.03
N VAL A 19 -34.45 -5.08 46.79
CA VAL A 19 -34.23 -4.41 45.50
C VAL A 19 -32.83 -3.81 45.50
N PRO A 20 -31.95 -4.10 44.52
CA PRO A 20 -30.65 -3.44 44.46
C PRO A 20 -30.79 -2.04 43.85
N LEU A 21 -30.33 -1.02 44.57
CA LEU A 21 -29.99 0.28 43.99
C LEU A 21 -28.70 0.11 43.16
N ALA A 22 -28.80 0.30 41.85
CA ALA A 22 -27.63 0.39 40.97
C ALA A 22 -26.95 1.75 41.18
N VAL A 23 -25.71 1.72 41.67
CA VAL A 23 -24.82 2.88 41.72
C VAL A 23 -24.19 3.01 40.34
N ASN A 24 -24.56 4.03 39.57
CA ASN A 24 -23.89 4.34 38.31
C ASN A 24 -22.47 4.87 38.61
N SER A 25 -21.47 4.00 38.53
CA SER A 25 -20.08 4.42 38.40
C SER A 25 -19.91 5.07 37.03
N ALA A 26 -19.80 6.40 37.01
CA ALA A 26 -19.39 7.14 35.82
C ALA A 26 -17.95 6.76 35.48
N HIS A 27 -17.78 5.78 34.58
CA HIS A 27 -16.56 5.66 33.82
C HIS A 27 -16.48 6.90 32.93
N ALA A 28 -15.49 7.75 33.18
CA ALA A 28 -15.07 8.75 32.22
C ALA A 28 -14.59 8.00 30.98
N GLU A 29 -15.47 7.85 29.99
CA GLU A 29 -15.04 7.56 28.64
C GLU A 29 -14.18 8.75 28.21
N THR A 30 -12.87 8.50 28.17
CA THR A 30 -12.00 9.26 27.28
C THR A 30 -12.57 9.01 25.90
N ALA A 31 -13.32 9.98 25.38
CA ALA A 31 -13.69 10.02 23.99
C ALA A 31 -12.36 9.99 23.22
N ASP A 32 -12.00 8.81 22.73
CA ASP A 32 -10.97 8.66 21.72
C ASP A 32 -11.41 9.59 20.60
N ALA A 33 -10.65 10.67 20.39
CA ALA A 33 -11.00 11.65 19.38
C ALA A 33 -11.04 10.90 18.07
N ALA A 34 -12.25 10.61 17.57
CA ALA A 34 -12.47 9.78 16.40
C ALA A 34 -11.49 10.25 15.31
N ALA A 35 -10.51 9.39 15.01
CA ALA A 35 -9.49 9.71 14.02
C ALA A 35 -10.23 10.17 12.76
N LYS A 36 -9.90 11.38 12.27
CA LYS A 36 -10.50 11.89 11.03
C LYS A 36 -10.20 10.85 9.95
N SER A 37 -11.25 10.16 9.50
CA SER A 37 -11.12 9.23 8.39
C SER A 37 -11.27 9.99 7.08
N TYR A 38 -10.19 10.04 6.30
CA TYR A 38 -10.20 10.66 4.98
C TYR A 38 -10.59 9.62 3.93
N THR A 39 -11.59 9.94 3.11
CA THR A 39 -11.97 9.06 2.01
C THR A 39 -10.90 9.03 0.93
N ALA A 40 -10.82 7.91 0.20
CA ALA A 40 -9.93 7.78 -0.96
C ALA A 40 -10.11 8.91 -1.98
N ALA A 41 -11.35 9.36 -2.19
CA ALA A 41 -11.67 10.45 -3.12
C ALA A 41 -11.13 11.80 -2.62
N GLN A 42 -11.27 12.11 -1.32
CA GLN A 42 -10.71 13.33 -0.72
C GLN A 42 -9.19 13.34 -0.84
N VAL A 43 -8.53 12.24 -0.49
CA VAL A 43 -7.07 12.12 -0.56
C VAL A 43 -6.59 12.25 -2.01
N LEU A 44 -7.20 11.55 -2.96
CA LEU A 44 -6.84 11.66 -4.38
C LEU A 44 -7.04 13.09 -4.92
N ALA A 45 -8.09 13.79 -4.50
CA ALA A 45 -8.29 15.18 -4.87
C ALA A 45 -7.19 16.10 -4.30
N GLY A 46 -6.78 15.87 -3.05
CA GLY A 46 -5.65 16.57 -2.43
C GLY A 46 -4.32 16.30 -3.15
N VAL A 47 -4.04 15.04 -3.49
CA VAL A 47 -2.86 14.64 -4.29
C VAL A 47 -2.83 15.38 -5.61
N LYS A 48 -3.95 15.41 -6.35
CA LYS A 48 -4.07 16.14 -7.62
C LYS A 48 -3.86 17.64 -7.45
N LYS A 49 -4.45 18.24 -6.40
CA LYS A 49 -4.29 19.67 -6.08
C LYS A 49 -2.83 20.02 -5.78
N ASN A 50 -2.10 19.14 -5.09
CA ASN A 50 -0.70 19.36 -4.74
C ASN A 50 0.29 18.93 -5.84
N SER A 51 -0.16 18.29 -6.91
CA SER A 51 0.67 17.92 -8.06
C SER A 51 0.87 19.12 -8.99
N THR A 52 1.65 20.10 -8.54
CA THR A 52 1.93 21.36 -9.25
C THR A 52 3.40 21.44 -9.67
N ASP A 53 3.74 22.34 -10.60
CA ASP A 53 5.14 22.54 -11.01
C ASP A 53 6.07 22.90 -9.84
N ALA A 54 5.56 23.60 -8.82
CA ALA A 54 6.34 23.94 -7.62
C ALA A 54 6.70 22.69 -6.77
N ASN A 55 5.92 21.62 -6.88
CA ASN A 55 6.11 20.37 -6.15
C ASN A 55 6.71 19.25 -7.01
N LYS A 56 6.98 19.51 -8.30
CA LYS A 56 7.58 18.54 -9.22
C LYS A 56 9.03 18.27 -8.82
N VAL A 57 9.41 17.00 -8.73
CA VAL A 57 10.75 16.60 -8.24
C VAL A 57 11.71 16.16 -9.35
N ASN A 58 11.20 15.84 -10.54
CA ASN A 58 12.01 15.48 -11.71
C ASN A 58 12.05 16.64 -12.73
N SER A 59 13.19 16.83 -13.39
CA SER A 59 13.36 17.84 -14.45
C SER A 59 13.05 17.30 -15.84
N LYS A 60 13.16 15.98 -16.03
CA LYS A 60 12.76 15.26 -17.24
C LYS A 60 11.67 14.25 -16.93
N PRO A 61 10.60 14.16 -17.74
CA PRO A 61 9.53 13.21 -17.51
C PRO A 61 10.01 11.76 -17.74
N HIS A 62 9.35 10.84 -17.05
CA HIS A 62 9.42 9.40 -17.29
C HIS A 62 8.56 9.01 -18.50
N ILE A 63 8.85 7.82 -19.00
CA ILE A 63 8.11 7.12 -20.04
C ILE A 63 6.93 6.40 -19.37
N ASN A 64 5.73 6.58 -19.92
CA ASN A 64 4.59 5.76 -19.56
C ASN A 64 4.77 4.38 -20.18
N THR A 65 4.82 3.33 -19.37
CA THR A 65 5.04 1.93 -19.78
C THR A 65 4.09 1.47 -20.89
N MET A 66 2.80 1.82 -20.79
CA MET A 66 1.74 1.41 -21.72
C MET A 66 1.74 2.22 -23.02
N THR A 67 1.83 3.54 -22.93
CA THR A 67 1.68 4.42 -24.10
C THR A 67 2.99 4.85 -24.74
N ARG A 68 4.11 4.58 -24.06
CA ARG A 68 5.48 4.99 -24.42
C ARG A 68 5.69 6.51 -24.45
N ALA A 69 4.71 7.29 -24.01
CA ALA A 69 4.79 8.74 -23.97
C ALA A 69 5.74 9.22 -22.86
N LYS A 70 6.61 10.19 -23.18
CA LYS A 70 7.53 10.83 -22.22
C LYS A 70 6.83 11.97 -21.47
N ASN A 71 5.84 11.64 -20.64
CA ASN A 71 4.95 12.62 -20.00
C ASN A 71 4.65 12.34 -18.52
N VAL A 72 5.29 11.36 -17.90
CA VAL A 72 5.04 11.03 -16.49
C VAL A 72 5.95 11.87 -15.60
N ASN A 73 5.37 12.77 -14.81
CA ASN A 73 6.10 13.55 -13.81
C ASN A 73 5.77 13.07 -12.40
N VAL A 74 6.74 13.20 -11.50
CA VAL A 74 6.62 12.86 -10.09
C VAL A 74 6.59 14.14 -9.27
N TYR A 75 5.71 14.18 -8.28
CA TYR A 75 5.47 15.33 -7.43
C TYR A 75 5.60 14.95 -5.97
N GLN A 76 6.29 15.76 -5.16
CA GLN A 76 6.25 15.64 -3.71
C GLN A 76 5.00 16.34 -3.18
N VAL A 77 3.90 15.58 -3.06
CA VAL A 77 2.57 16.11 -2.70
C VAL A 77 2.39 16.38 -1.21
N ALA A 78 3.26 15.78 -0.40
CA ALA A 78 3.47 16.10 1.01
C ALA A 78 4.91 15.71 1.38
N LYS A 79 5.42 16.17 2.54
CA LYS A 79 6.78 15.83 2.97
C LYS A 79 6.97 14.31 3.02
N GLY A 80 7.90 13.80 2.21
CA GLY A 80 8.19 12.36 2.12
C GLY A 80 7.14 11.53 1.39
N VAL A 81 6.16 12.15 0.72
CA VAL A 81 5.15 11.45 -0.09
C VAL A 81 5.23 11.93 -1.53
N TYR A 82 5.44 10.98 -2.44
CA TYR A 82 5.66 11.23 -3.86
C TYR A 82 4.52 10.63 -4.67
N ALA A 83 3.99 11.35 -5.65
CA ALA A 83 2.90 10.88 -6.49
C ALA A 83 3.19 11.09 -7.97
N TYR A 84 2.71 10.16 -8.79
CA TYR A 84 2.69 10.30 -10.25
C TYR A 84 1.41 9.71 -10.83
N GLY A 85 1.00 10.27 -11.96
CA GLY A 85 -0.09 9.73 -12.79
C GLY A 85 0.47 9.07 -14.04
N SER A 86 -0.05 7.88 -14.38
CA SER A 86 0.43 7.08 -15.51
C SER A 86 -0.65 6.13 -16.04
N GLY A 87 -0.27 5.27 -16.97
CA GLY A 87 -0.91 3.97 -17.19
C GLY A 87 -0.45 2.94 -16.16
N LEU A 88 -0.77 1.68 -16.40
CA LEU A 88 -0.28 0.54 -15.63
C LEU A 88 -0.11 -0.66 -16.57
N ALA A 89 1.13 -1.05 -16.87
CA ALA A 89 1.49 -2.35 -17.43
C ALA A 89 1.50 -3.41 -16.32
N VAL A 90 1.33 -4.67 -16.69
CA VAL A 90 1.28 -5.78 -15.74
C VAL A 90 2.65 -6.44 -15.68
N ASP A 91 3.24 -6.40 -14.48
CA ASP A 91 4.47 -7.11 -14.16
C ASP A 91 4.12 -8.54 -13.71
N THR A 92 4.76 -9.53 -14.33
CA THR A 92 4.60 -10.94 -14.00
C THR A 92 5.81 -11.52 -13.28
N ASP A 93 6.86 -10.75 -13.04
CA ASP A 93 8.13 -11.20 -12.51
C ASP A 93 8.01 -11.70 -11.06
N GLY A 94 8.87 -12.66 -10.76
CA GLY A 94 9.01 -13.24 -9.44
C GLY A 94 8.67 -14.72 -9.37
N SER A 95 8.29 -15.17 -8.18
CA SER A 95 8.28 -16.61 -7.86
C SER A 95 7.07 -17.38 -8.38
N ASP A 96 6.06 -16.68 -8.89
CA ASP A 96 4.85 -17.29 -9.41
C ASP A 96 5.04 -17.56 -10.90
N PRO A 97 4.74 -18.77 -11.40
CA PRO A 97 4.84 -19.05 -12.82
C PRO A 97 3.80 -18.24 -13.61
N ASP A 98 4.21 -17.67 -14.74
CA ASP A 98 3.33 -16.95 -15.66
C ASP A 98 3.60 -17.36 -17.12
N PRO A 99 2.57 -17.45 -17.99
CA PRO A 99 2.74 -17.69 -19.42
C PRO A 99 3.32 -16.51 -20.21
N ASP A 100 3.44 -15.33 -19.62
CA ASP A 100 4.07 -14.16 -20.22
C ASP A 100 5.50 -14.48 -20.73
N PRO A 101 5.81 -14.26 -22.01
CA PRO A 101 7.13 -14.54 -22.56
C PRO A 101 8.25 -13.72 -21.93
N ASP A 102 7.94 -12.55 -21.36
CA ASP A 102 8.91 -11.66 -20.74
C ASP A 102 9.10 -11.94 -19.24
N HIS A 103 8.35 -12.90 -18.68
CA HIS A 103 8.42 -13.30 -17.27
C HIS A 103 9.83 -13.73 -16.84
N GLN A 104 10.32 -13.09 -15.79
CA GLN A 104 11.52 -13.48 -15.07
C GLN A 104 11.17 -14.10 -13.72
N GLY A 105 11.86 -15.19 -13.35
CA GLY A 105 11.59 -15.91 -12.10
C GLY A 105 12.00 -15.18 -10.80
N SER A 106 12.37 -13.90 -10.86
CA SER A 106 12.85 -13.16 -9.70
C SER A 106 12.54 -11.67 -9.76
N THR A 107 12.03 -11.14 -8.65
CA THR A 107 11.97 -9.69 -8.41
C THR A 107 13.24 -9.16 -7.74
N THR A 108 13.54 -7.88 -7.97
CA THR A 108 14.66 -7.14 -7.35
C THR A 108 14.60 -7.17 -5.83
N PHE A 109 13.42 -6.87 -5.26
CA PHE A 109 13.21 -6.95 -3.82
C PHE A 109 12.51 -8.24 -3.45
N LYS A 110 12.89 -8.76 -2.28
CA LYS A 110 12.43 -10.04 -1.76
C LYS A 110 11.49 -9.84 -0.58
N ASP A 111 10.72 -10.85 -0.25
CA ASP A 111 9.98 -10.90 1.00
C ASP A 111 10.92 -10.99 2.22
N SER A 112 10.37 -10.96 3.42
CA SER A 112 11.16 -11.01 4.66
C SER A 112 11.94 -12.32 4.86
N ASN A 113 11.62 -13.38 4.12
CA ASN A 113 12.34 -14.65 4.13
C ASN A 113 13.37 -14.76 2.99
N GLY A 114 13.56 -13.71 2.20
CA GLY A 114 14.50 -13.74 1.08
C GLY A 114 14.00 -14.50 -0.14
N LYS A 115 12.68 -14.74 -0.25
CA LYS A 115 12.07 -15.26 -1.48
C LYS A 115 11.70 -14.10 -2.40
N SER A 116 11.88 -14.23 -3.70
CA SER A 116 11.29 -13.28 -4.67
C SER A 116 9.78 -13.18 -4.45
N LEU A 117 9.23 -12.00 -4.75
CA LEU A 117 7.80 -11.77 -4.59
C LEU A 117 7.03 -12.59 -5.62
N GLY A 118 5.81 -12.99 -5.32
CA GLY A 118 4.91 -13.66 -6.26
C GLY A 118 3.94 -12.64 -6.85
N ALA A 119 4.05 -12.33 -8.14
CA ALA A 119 3.22 -11.33 -8.80
C ALA A 119 1.71 -11.59 -8.69
N HIS A 120 1.28 -12.86 -8.63
CA HIS A 120 -0.13 -13.25 -8.50
C HIS A 120 -0.66 -13.12 -7.06
N HIS A 121 0.23 -12.97 -6.08
CA HIS A 121 -0.11 -13.02 -4.66
C HIS A 121 0.16 -11.70 -3.93
N VAL A 122 1.17 -10.95 -4.37
CA VAL A 122 1.64 -9.73 -3.72
C VAL A 122 1.40 -8.54 -4.64
N PRO A 123 0.59 -7.53 -4.22
CA PRO A 123 0.48 -6.29 -4.96
C PRO A 123 1.77 -5.50 -4.81
N PHE A 124 2.51 -5.34 -5.91
CA PHE A 124 3.71 -4.51 -5.94
C PHE A 124 3.70 -3.55 -7.12
N TYR A 125 4.52 -2.51 -7.03
CA TYR A 125 4.81 -1.56 -8.11
C TYR A 125 6.30 -1.52 -8.41
N VAL A 126 6.62 -0.97 -9.58
CA VAL A 126 7.97 -0.94 -10.17
C VAL A 126 8.46 0.49 -10.35
N LEU A 127 9.77 0.71 -10.17
CA LEU A 127 10.47 1.98 -10.41
C LEU A 127 11.83 1.69 -11.06
N GLY A 128 12.46 2.67 -11.72
CA GLY A 128 13.82 2.52 -12.25
C GLY A 128 14.90 2.38 -11.17
N ASP A 129 15.92 1.53 -11.39
CA ASP A 129 17.02 1.25 -10.44
C ASP A 129 18.30 2.07 -10.60
N ASP A 130 18.39 2.84 -11.68
CA ASP A 130 19.54 3.65 -12.01
C ASP A 130 19.16 5.09 -12.36
N CYS A 131 20.18 5.95 -12.38
CA CYS A 131 20.05 7.26 -13.01
C CYS A 131 20.67 7.17 -14.41
N TYR A 132 19.82 6.90 -15.41
CA TYR A 132 20.24 6.76 -16.81
C TYR A 132 21.16 7.89 -17.30
N ASP A 133 20.87 9.15 -16.94
CA ASP A 133 21.68 10.30 -17.33
C ASP A 133 23.06 10.39 -16.63
N LYS A 134 23.32 9.52 -15.63
CA LYS A 134 24.56 9.47 -14.83
C LYS A 134 24.91 10.83 -14.20
N LYS A 135 23.89 11.54 -13.72
CA LYS A 135 23.99 12.87 -13.08
C LYS A 135 23.36 12.86 -11.70
N SER A 136 23.83 13.75 -10.82
CA SER A 136 23.21 13.99 -9.51
C SER A 136 22.96 15.49 -9.31
N PRO A 137 21.73 15.91 -8.91
CA PRO A 137 20.54 15.07 -8.76
C PRO A 137 20.12 14.43 -10.09
N CYS A 138 19.45 13.28 -10.03
CA CYS A 138 19.02 12.62 -11.25
C CYS A 138 17.96 13.47 -11.98
N PRO A 139 18.05 13.66 -13.31
CA PRO A 139 17.05 14.41 -14.06
C PRO A 139 15.65 13.76 -14.01
N HIS A 140 15.62 12.43 -13.91
CA HIS A 140 14.44 11.60 -13.69
C HIS A 140 14.27 11.32 -12.19
N PHE A 141 13.07 10.94 -11.75
CA PHE A 141 12.85 10.52 -10.37
C PHE A 141 13.65 9.25 -10.08
N PHE A 142 14.54 9.32 -9.09
CA PHE A 142 15.39 8.21 -8.70
C PHE A 142 15.17 7.87 -7.23
N TYR A 143 14.55 6.72 -6.96
CA TYR A 143 14.03 6.39 -5.63
C TYR A 143 15.10 6.43 -4.51
N LYS A 144 16.37 6.12 -4.84
CA LYS A 144 17.48 6.14 -3.89
C LYS A 144 17.76 7.54 -3.34
N GLU A 145 17.51 8.59 -4.12
CA GLU A 145 17.65 10.00 -3.68
C GLU A 145 16.51 10.44 -2.75
N HIS A 146 15.44 9.63 -2.62
CA HIS A 146 14.20 9.98 -1.92
C HIS A 146 13.92 9.12 -0.68
N GLY A 147 14.89 8.33 -0.21
CA GLY A 147 14.74 7.50 0.99
C GLY A 147 13.76 6.33 0.85
N ILE A 148 13.48 5.93 -0.38
CA ILE A 148 12.62 4.79 -0.73
C ILE A 148 13.49 3.54 -0.83
N LYS A 149 12.98 2.39 -0.36
CA LYS A 149 13.69 1.10 -0.40
C LYS A 149 12.75 -0.06 -0.69
N GLY A 150 13.30 -1.25 -0.88
CA GLY A 150 12.48 -2.45 -1.11
C GLY A 150 11.36 -2.61 -0.09
N ARG A 151 10.19 -3.01 -0.60
CA ARG A 151 8.92 -3.14 0.12
C ARG A 151 8.33 -1.82 0.66
N GLN A 152 8.75 -0.68 0.13
CA GLN A 152 8.15 0.62 0.46
C GLN A 152 6.67 0.65 0.07
N PHE A 153 5.81 1.06 0.99
CA PHE A 153 4.38 1.16 0.78
C PHE A 153 3.99 2.26 -0.20
N ALA A 154 2.99 1.99 -1.03
CA ALA A 154 2.28 2.97 -1.83
C ALA A 154 0.77 2.73 -1.81
N LEU A 155 0.01 3.81 -2.00
CA LEU A 155 -1.38 3.73 -2.45
C LEU A 155 -1.41 3.73 -3.97
N ILE A 156 -2.23 2.87 -4.57
CA ILE A 156 -2.52 2.93 -6.01
C ILE A 156 -4.01 3.18 -6.20
N PHE A 157 -4.33 4.26 -6.91
CA PHE A 157 -5.70 4.67 -7.23
C PHE A 157 -6.00 4.36 -8.69
N TYR A 158 -7.19 3.81 -8.94
CA TYR A 158 -7.74 3.68 -10.28
C TYR A 158 -9.27 3.66 -10.21
N LYS A 159 -9.94 4.49 -11.04
CA LYS A 159 -11.40 4.69 -10.98
C LYS A 159 -11.83 5.00 -9.54
N SER A 160 -12.74 4.23 -8.96
CA SER A 160 -13.25 4.37 -7.60
C SER A 160 -12.54 3.48 -6.58
N LYS A 161 -11.41 2.86 -6.94
CA LYS A 161 -10.67 1.92 -6.08
C LYS A 161 -9.35 2.52 -5.63
N VAL A 162 -8.94 2.13 -4.43
CA VAL A 162 -7.61 2.34 -3.89
C VAL A 162 -7.13 1.03 -3.27
N ILE A 163 -5.86 0.69 -3.49
CA ILE A 163 -5.22 -0.48 -2.89
C ILE A 163 -3.90 -0.07 -2.23
N GLY A 164 -3.44 -0.89 -1.30
CA GLY A 164 -2.05 -0.87 -0.83
C GLY A 164 -1.18 -1.75 -1.73
N ALA A 165 0.02 -1.27 -2.07
CA ALA A 165 1.04 -2.02 -2.80
C ALA A 165 2.42 -1.74 -2.20
N ILE A 166 3.41 -2.55 -2.55
CA ILE A 166 4.79 -2.42 -2.07
C ILE A 166 5.77 -2.23 -3.23
N PHE A 167 6.91 -1.59 -3.00
CA PHE A 167 7.97 -1.50 -4.00
C PHE A 167 8.62 -2.87 -4.17
N GLY A 168 8.30 -3.57 -5.26
CA GLY A 168 8.64 -4.99 -5.41
C GLY A 168 9.77 -5.24 -6.38
N ASP A 169 9.76 -4.54 -7.49
CA ASP A 169 10.74 -4.73 -8.54
C ASP A 169 11.30 -3.41 -9.06
N THR A 170 12.33 -3.52 -9.88
CA THR A 170 12.88 -2.40 -10.60
C THR A 170 13.11 -2.71 -12.06
N GLN A 171 12.96 -1.67 -12.87
CA GLN A 171 13.37 -1.69 -14.26
C GLN A 171 14.81 -1.20 -14.38
N THR A 172 15.66 -2.01 -15.03
CA THR A 172 17.08 -1.70 -15.22
C THR A 172 17.33 -1.13 -16.60
N ALA A 173 18.07 -0.01 -16.69
CA ALA A 173 18.63 0.40 -17.96
C ALA A 173 19.64 -0.65 -18.44
N ASN A 174 19.32 -1.38 -19.49
CA ASN A 174 20.24 -2.27 -20.16
C ASN A 174 20.49 -1.78 -21.59
N ASP A 175 21.65 -2.14 -22.16
CA ASP A 175 21.99 -1.87 -23.57
C ASP A 175 21.29 -2.90 -24.49
N GLN A 176 19.99 -3.11 -24.30
CA GLN A 176 19.18 -4.06 -25.07
C GLN A 176 18.32 -3.29 -26.09
N ASP A 177 18.29 -3.78 -27.33
CA ASP A 177 17.65 -3.12 -28.48
C ASP A 177 16.14 -2.81 -28.30
N THR A 178 15.47 -3.46 -27.34
CA THR A 178 14.04 -3.28 -27.01
C THR A 178 13.79 -2.33 -25.84
N SER A 179 14.83 -2.00 -25.05
CA SER A 179 14.70 -1.48 -23.67
C SER A 179 15.86 -0.55 -23.23
N ASP A 180 16.48 0.19 -24.15
CA ASP A 180 17.53 1.20 -23.86
C ASP A 180 17.10 2.37 -22.92
N ASN A 181 15.94 2.26 -22.26
CA ASN A 181 15.37 3.31 -21.43
C ASN A 181 14.48 2.85 -20.26
N ASP A 182 14.48 1.56 -19.91
CA ASP A 182 13.58 0.95 -18.91
C ASP A 182 13.63 1.65 -17.54
N SER A 183 14.79 2.07 -17.07
CA SER A 183 14.88 2.82 -15.80
C SER A 183 14.16 4.17 -15.80
N ARG A 184 13.78 4.67 -16.98
CA ARG A 184 12.99 5.89 -17.14
C ARG A 184 11.50 5.60 -17.25
N GLU A 185 11.05 4.36 -17.16
CA GLU A 185 9.64 4.03 -17.21
C GLU A 185 8.97 4.11 -15.85
N LEU A 186 7.69 4.44 -15.86
CA LEU A 186 6.81 4.39 -14.70
C LEU A 186 5.41 3.96 -15.12
N GLY A 187 4.73 3.27 -14.21
CA GLY A 187 3.40 2.75 -14.42
C GLY A 187 3.42 1.25 -14.68
N GLU A 188 4.09 0.48 -13.84
CA GLU A 188 4.02 -0.98 -13.89
C GLU A 188 3.75 -1.52 -12.50
N ALA A 189 2.93 -2.57 -12.43
CA ALA A 189 2.53 -3.19 -11.19
C ALA A 189 2.14 -4.66 -11.39
N SER A 190 2.20 -5.43 -10.32
CA SER A 190 2.01 -6.88 -10.39
C SER A 190 0.61 -7.30 -10.86
N VAL A 191 0.50 -8.53 -11.35
CA VAL A 191 -0.78 -9.23 -11.63
C VAL A 191 -1.80 -9.02 -10.49
N LYS A 192 -1.36 -9.16 -9.24
CA LYS A 192 -2.24 -8.98 -8.07
C LYS A 192 -2.74 -7.55 -7.94
N ALA A 193 -1.88 -6.55 -8.18
CA ALA A 193 -2.29 -5.14 -8.14
C ALA A 193 -3.33 -4.84 -9.22
N ALA A 194 -3.09 -5.26 -10.47
CA ALA A 194 -4.04 -5.10 -11.57
C ALA A 194 -5.39 -5.77 -11.27
N SER A 195 -5.38 -6.99 -10.74
CA SER A 195 -6.57 -7.74 -10.33
C SER A 195 -7.39 -7.00 -9.26
N LEU A 196 -6.76 -6.51 -8.19
CA LEU A 196 -7.44 -5.77 -7.14
C LEU A 196 -8.06 -4.46 -7.66
N LEU A 197 -7.37 -3.78 -8.57
CA LEU A 197 -7.85 -2.58 -9.25
C LEU A 197 -8.96 -2.88 -10.28
N GLY A 198 -9.21 -4.15 -10.61
CA GLY A 198 -10.22 -4.58 -11.58
C GLY A 198 -9.84 -4.24 -13.02
N MET A 199 -8.55 -4.35 -13.34
CA MET A 199 -8.01 -4.28 -14.70
C MET A 199 -7.85 -5.70 -15.27
N ASN A 200 -7.65 -5.81 -16.59
CA ASN A 200 -7.12 -7.05 -17.15
C ASN A 200 -5.73 -7.28 -16.52
N SER A 201 -5.52 -8.42 -15.90
CA SER A 201 -4.30 -8.75 -15.14
C SER A 201 -3.38 -9.73 -15.88
N SER A 202 -3.61 -9.93 -17.17
CA SER A 202 -2.72 -10.69 -18.06
C SER A 202 -1.39 -9.96 -18.22
N GLY A 203 -0.25 -10.66 -18.12
CA GLY A 203 1.06 -10.06 -18.44
C GLY A 203 1.19 -9.64 -19.90
N THR A 204 0.53 -10.37 -20.80
CA THR A 204 0.68 -10.17 -22.25
C THR A 204 -0.16 -9.03 -22.82
N ASP A 205 -1.36 -8.81 -22.29
CA ASP A 205 -2.34 -7.84 -22.85
C ASP A 205 -3.14 -7.09 -21.77
N GLY A 206 -2.70 -7.18 -20.52
CA GLY A 206 -3.33 -6.53 -19.39
C GLY A 206 -2.98 -5.05 -19.26
N GLY A 207 -3.46 -4.47 -18.17
CA GLY A 207 -3.15 -3.09 -17.83
C GLY A 207 -4.11 -2.06 -18.42
N VAL A 208 -3.71 -0.79 -18.36
CA VAL A 208 -4.48 0.38 -18.81
C VAL A 208 -3.57 1.53 -19.26
N ASP A 209 -3.94 2.25 -20.31
CA ASP A 209 -3.12 3.35 -20.86
C ASP A 209 -2.97 4.56 -19.92
N ASN A 210 -3.98 4.80 -19.07
CA ASN A 210 -4.06 5.98 -18.23
C ASN A 210 -5.01 5.82 -17.02
N GLY A 211 -5.02 6.85 -16.17
CA GLY A 211 -5.97 7.00 -15.07
C GLY A 211 -5.50 6.39 -13.75
N VAL A 212 -4.27 5.88 -13.70
CA VAL A 212 -3.65 5.35 -12.49
C VAL A 212 -2.89 6.46 -11.79
N THR A 213 -2.99 6.51 -10.47
CA THR A 213 -2.16 7.39 -9.63
C THR A 213 -1.48 6.55 -8.57
N VAL A 214 -0.16 6.56 -8.55
CA VAL A 214 0.66 5.87 -7.54
C VAL A 214 1.16 6.92 -6.55
N VAL A 215 1.02 6.65 -5.25
CA VAL A 215 1.41 7.55 -4.16
C VAL A 215 2.30 6.80 -3.19
N ILE A 216 3.60 7.09 -3.25
CA ILE A 216 4.68 6.40 -2.54
C ILE A 216 5.00 7.13 -1.24
N PHE A 217 5.00 6.39 -0.13
CA PHE A 217 5.33 6.92 1.19
C PHE A 217 6.76 6.55 1.53
N SER A 218 7.66 7.52 1.64
CA SER A 218 9.07 7.31 2.01
C SER A 218 9.24 7.16 3.53
N GLY A 219 10.33 6.51 3.94
CA GLY A 219 10.71 6.33 5.35
C GLY A 219 10.46 4.93 5.89
N SER A 220 11.08 4.62 7.02
CA SER A 220 11.07 3.29 7.63
C SER A 220 9.68 2.80 8.04
N ASP A 221 8.81 3.72 8.47
CA ASP A 221 7.48 3.41 9.01
C ASP A 221 6.49 2.94 7.95
N TRP A 222 6.90 3.08 6.69
CA TRP A 222 6.15 2.71 5.50
C TRP A 222 6.76 1.50 4.79
N VAL A 223 7.74 0.82 5.39
CA VAL A 223 8.24 -0.45 4.84
C VAL A 223 7.38 -1.60 5.33
N VAL A 224 6.80 -2.33 4.39
CA VAL A 224 5.96 -3.48 4.67
C VAL A 224 6.85 -4.71 4.87
N ASN A 225 6.69 -5.38 6.01
CA ASN A 225 7.35 -6.64 6.29
C ASN A 225 6.35 -7.78 6.22
N GLY A 226 6.82 -8.96 5.85
CA GLY A 226 5.97 -10.11 5.61
C GLY A 226 6.56 -11.07 4.60
N THR A 227 5.87 -12.17 4.40
CA THR A 227 6.15 -13.19 3.40
C THR A 227 5.16 -13.07 2.25
N ASN A 228 5.44 -13.74 1.14
CA ASN A 228 4.48 -13.85 0.03
C ASN A 228 3.05 -14.22 0.45
N SER A 229 2.88 -14.98 1.54
CA SER A 229 1.57 -15.38 2.05
C SER A 229 0.78 -14.28 2.76
N ASN A 230 1.42 -13.21 3.24
CA ASN A 230 0.74 -12.17 4.03
C ASN A 230 1.00 -10.74 3.58
N LEU A 231 1.98 -10.48 2.71
CA LEU A 231 2.31 -9.12 2.26
C LEU A 231 1.11 -8.39 1.66
N ASN A 232 0.24 -9.07 0.92
CA ASN A 232 -1.00 -8.47 0.43
C ASN A 232 -1.90 -8.00 1.57
N ALA A 233 -2.18 -8.87 2.54
CA ALA A 233 -3.04 -8.53 3.67
C ALA A 233 -2.44 -7.37 4.49
N THR A 234 -1.13 -7.40 4.74
CA THR A 234 -0.42 -6.33 5.44
C THR A 234 -0.50 -5.00 4.68
N ALA A 235 -0.26 -5.00 3.36
CA ALA A 235 -0.36 -3.80 2.53
C ALA A 235 -1.80 -3.25 2.51
N GLN A 236 -2.83 -4.08 2.33
CA GLN A 236 -4.21 -3.61 2.37
C GLN A 236 -4.58 -3.04 3.76
N GLY A 237 -4.08 -3.65 4.84
CA GLY A 237 -4.28 -3.15 6.21
C GLY A 237 -3.68 -1.77 6.46
N MET A 238 -2.72 -1.32 5.65
CA MET A 238 -2.09 0.00 5.78
C MET A 238 -2.85 1.11 5.04
N VAL A 239 -3.85 0.80 4.22
CA VAL A 239 -4.55 1.79 3.37
C VAL A 239 -5.20 2.89 4.20
N THR A 240 -5.97 2.56 5.25
CA THR A 240 -6.62 3.58 6.09
C THR A 240 -5.60 4.48 6.77
N LYS A 241 -4.54 3.90 7.37
CA LYS A 241 -3.43 4.66 7.97
C LYS A 241 -2.80 5.63 6.96
N ALA A 242 -2.58 5.18 5.73
CA ALA A 242 -1.97 5.98 4.67
C ALA A 242 -2.89 7.12 4.20
N LEU A 243 -4.18 6.84 4.00
CA LEU A 243 -5.17 7.85 3.66
C LEU A 243 -5.26 8.93 4.74
N ASP A 244 -5.32 8.52 6.01
CA ASP A 244 -5.47 9.46 7.11
C ASP A 244 -4.22 10.30 7.33
N SER A 245 -3.04 9.67 7.26
CA SER A 245 -1.76 10.37 7.36
C SER A 245 -1.58 11.38 6.23
N LEU A 246 -1.90 11.00 4.99
CA LEU A 246 -1.74 11.87 3.83
C LEU A 246 -2.77 13.00 3.83
N GLY A 247 -4.05 12.69 4.08
CA GLY A 247 -5.11 13.69 4.19
C GLY A 247 -4.79 14.75 5.23
N ALA A 248 -4.38 14.34 6.43
CA ALA A 248 -3.95 15.28 7.47
C ALA A 248 -2.75 16.13 7.05
N SER A 249 -1.74 15.54 6.38
CA SER A 249 -0.54 16.25 5.95
C SER A 249 -0.80 17.31 4.87
N MET A 250 -1.88 17.16 4.10
CA MET A 250 -2.30 18.12 3.07
C MET A 250 -3.33 19.13 3.57
N GLY A 251 -3.81 18.99 4.81
CA GLY A 251 -4.80 19.90 5.41
C GLY A 251 -6.13 19.96 4.68
N ILE A 252 -6.57 18.83 4.11
CA ILE A 252 -7.86 18.71 3.41
C ILE A 252 -9.03 18.36 4.33
#